data_AF-A0AAD6HWJ2-F1
#
_entry.id   AF-A0AAD6HWJ2-F1
#
_cell.length_a   1.000
_cell.length_b   1.000
_cell.length_c   1.000
_cell.angle_alpha   90.00
_cell.angle_beta   90.00
_cell.angle_gamma   90.00
#
_symmetry.space_group_name_H-M   'P 1'
#
loop_
_entity.id
_entity.type
_entity.pdbx_description
1 polymer ?
#
loop_
_entity_poly.entity_id
_entity_poly.type
_entity_poly.pdbx_seq_one_letter_code
_entity_poly.pdbx_strand_id
1 'polypeptide(L)'
;MSTWTLPDPDQTELVPLLSDLITLGLTTEVQALAKRFHSLDTNAQRSLLEQAAYAGPLPMVKTLYFACDEDACNTKALYGGHVIHLLAHSALLGENLEVLEWLTPKFTKVCTNPEVMPKNYFQMEFFCQGADSDSQETFEAWKKVVLQSWYADQDRFSLYENHLLPTVMSRAVINTVKDPMKLERLAALWDEIIPSAKLTKYTLGSTLNIVAASTCSTALAQVLLKAGADVDFRYNKGSGTDSTKKTPLHLASRKVSREAAELMKLLLLWGADPNVKARTFWSCARTKPSKDKNNRPRRTIDMERGTQKIERYLGMSWERLVEWAQEQRHVAASTRSGAYEPLTTPVIRM
;
A
#
# COMPACT_ATOMS: atom_id res chain seq x y z
N MET A 1 5.97 2.15 -51.70
CA MET A 1 6.89 1.00 -51.56
C MET A 1 7.20 0.85 -50.08
N SER A 2 6.54 -0.10 -49.42
CA SER A 2 6.81 -0.42 -48.02
C SER A 2 8.17 -1.12 -47.96
N THR A 3 9.15 -0.47 -47.34
CA THR A 3 10.47 -1.05 -47.07
C THR A 3 10.30 -2.21 -46.10
N TRP A 4 10.39 -3.44 -46.61
CA TRP A 4 10.58 -4.63 -45.80
C TRP A 4 11.97 -4.56 -45.16
N THR A 5 12.04 -4.11 -43.92
CA THR A 5 13.25 -4.25 -43.10
C THR A 5 13.37 -5.71 -42.68
N LEU A 6 14.47 -6.37 -43.08
CA LEU A 6 14.82 -7.69 -42.58
C LEU A 6 14.91 -7.65 -41.04
N PRO A 7 14.39 -8.67 -40.33
CA PRO A 7 14.54 -8.75 -38.89
C PRO A 7 16.02 -8.75 -38.51
N ASP A 8 16.37 -8.03 -37.46
CA ASP A 8 17.71 -8.07 -36.89
C ASP A 8 18.01 -9.52 -36.44
N PRO A 9 19.05 -10.17 -36.98
CA PRO A 9 19.37 -11.56 -36.65
C PRO A 9 19.68 -11.73 -35.15
N ASP A 10 20.22 -10.69 -34.49
CA ASP A 10 20.44 -10.73 -33.04
C ASP A 10 19.10 -10.80 -32.28
N GLN A 11 18.07 -10.06 -32.69
CA GLN A 11 16.75 -10.15 -32.04
C GLN A 11 16.08 -11.52 -32.22
N THR A 12 16.26 -12.12 -33.39
CA THR A 12 15.51 -13.30 -33.79
C THR A 12 16.09 -14.59 -33.19
N GLU A 13 17.40 -14.64 -32.98
CA GLU A 13 18.10 -15.84 -32.51
C GLU A 13 18.66 -15.71 -31.09
N LEU A 14 19.19 -14.54 -30.72
CA LEU A 14 19.88 -14.37 -29.43
C LEU A 14 18.90 -14.25 -28.26
N VAL A 15 17.75 -13.59 -28.44
CA VAL A 15 16.76 -13.40 -27.37
C VAL A 15 16.16 -14.73 -26.90
N PRO A 16 15.66 -15.62 -27.80
CA PRO A 16 15.17 -16.93 -27.38
C PRO A 16 16.26 -17.77 -26.71
N LEU A 17 17.49 -17.76 -27.27
CA LEU A 17 18.62 -18.48 -26.69
C LEU A 17 18.94 -18.00 -25.27
N LEU A 18 19.08 -16.69 -25.06
CA LEU A 18 19.35 -16.15 -23.73
C LEU A 18 18.22 -16.45 -22.75
N SER A 19 16.95 -16.37 -23.18
CA SER A 19 15.79 -16.76 -22.37
C SER A 19 15.86 -18.23 -21.94
N ASP A 20 16.21 -19.14 -22.86
CA ASP A 20 16.35 -20.56 -22.55
C ASP A 20 17.51 -20.80 -21.57
N LEU A 21 18.66 -20.16 -21.79
CA LEU A 21 19.82 -20.26 -20.90
C LEU A 21 19.51 -19.73 -19.49
N ILE A 22 18.75 -18.62 -19.38
CA ILE A 22 18.29 -18.07 -18.10
C ILE A 22 17.37 -19.08 -17.40
N THR A 23 16.40 -19.62 -18.14
CA THR A 23 15.43 -20.60 -17.62
C THR A 23 16.13 -21.88 -17.12
N LEU A 24 17.19 -22.30 -17.81
CA LEU A 24 18.00 -23.46 -17.44
C LEU A 24 19.05 -23.17 -16.36
N GLY A 25 19.21 -21.91 -15.93
CA GLY A 25 20.21 -21.51 -14.93
C GLY A 25 21.67 -21.58 -15.44
N LEU A 26 21.88 -21.61 -16.76
CA LEU A 26 23.17 -21.78 -17.43
C LEU A 26 23.99 -20.48 -17.40
N THR A 27 24.51 -20.18 -16.20
CA THR A 27 25.17 -18.91 -15.88
C THR A 27 26.43 -18.67 -16.69
N THR A 28 27.23 -19.70 -16.94
CA THR A 28 28.47 -19.64 -17.71
C THR A 28 28.24 -19.27 -19.18
N GLU A 29 27.17 -19.80 -19.76
CA GLU A 29 26.75 -19.58 -21.13
C GLU A 29 26.18 -18.17 -21.28
N VAL A 30 25.36 -17.72 -20.33
CA VAL A 30 24.90 -16.32 -20.28
C VAL A 30 26.08 -15.36 -20.15
N GLN A 31 27.09 -15.68 -19.34
CA GLN A 31 28.32 -14.88 -19.23
C GLN A 31 29.11 -14.81 -20.53
N ALA A 32 29.24 -15.92 -21.25
CA ALA A 32 29.91 -15.95 -22.55
C ALA A 32 29.18 -15.06 -23.58
N LEU A 33 27.86 -14.95 -23.49
CA LEU A 33 27.03 -14.17 -24.39
C LEU A 33 26.76 -12.74 -23.92
N ALA A 34 27.15 -12.37 -22.69
CA ALA A 34 26.83 -11.08 -22.08
C ALA A 34 27.30 -9.87 -22.90
N LYS A 35 28.42 -9.99 -23.62
CA LYS A 35 28.90 -8.93 -24.52
C LYS A 35 27.97 -8.65 -25.69
N ARG A 36 27.15 -9.61 -26.10
CA ARG A 36 26.14 -9.39 -27.15
C ARG A 36 24.82 -8.87 -26.58
N PHE A 37 24.70 -8.75 -25.25
CA PHE A 37 23.49 -8.24 -24.62
C PHE A 37 23.23 -6.78 -24.99
N HIS A 38 24.29 -5.96 -25.11
CA HIS A 38 24.17 -4.55 -25.46
C HIS A 38 23.69 -4.32 -26.90
N SER A 39 23.83 -5.30 -27.81
CA SER A 39 23.35 -5.17 -29.18
C SER A 39 21.84 -5.38 -29.26
N LEU A 40 21.23 -5.93 -28.20
CA LEU A 40 19.79 -6.13 -28.14
C LEU A 40 19.04 -4.81 -27.98
N ASP A 41 17.81 -4.74 -28.49
CA ASP A 41 16.96 -3.59 -28.22
C ASP A 41 16.57 -3.52 -26.74
N THR A 42 16.16 -2.32 -26.34
CA THR A 42 15.81 -1.98 -24.95
C THR A 42 14.74 -2.89 -24.33
N ASN A 43 13.75 -3.33 -25.11
CA ASN A 43 12.68 -4.18 -24.59
C ASN A 43 13.15 -5.62 -24.42
N ALA A 44 13.96 -6.12 -25.36
CA ALA A 44 14.59 -7.44 -25.25
C ALA A 44 15.52 -7.51 -24.02
N GLN A 45 16.40 -6.52 -23.84
CA GLN A 45 17.25 -6.42 -22.66
C GLN A 45 16.42 -6.41 -21.37
N ARG A 46 15.36 -5.59 -21.32
CA ARG A 46 14.46 -5.51 -20.17
C ARG A 46 13.83 -6.86 -19.85
N SER A 47 13.24 -7.53 -20.85
CA SER A 47 12.57 -8.82 -20.67
C SER A 47 13.50 -9.91 -20.14
N LEU A 48 14.73 -9.98 -20.65
CA LEU A 48 15.72 -10.95 -20.19
C LEU A 48 16.21 -10.65 -18.78
N LEU A 49 16.38 -9.37 -18.44
CA LEU A 49 16.70 -8.93 -17.08
C LEU A 49 15.58 -9.26 -16.08
N GLU A 50 14.31 -9.07 -16.47
CA GLU A 50 13.14 -9.44 -15.66
C GLU A 50 13.13 -10.95 -15.37
N GLN A 51 13.32 -11.77 -16.41
CA GLN A 51 13.37 -13.22 -16.30
C GLN A 51 14.53 -13.71 -15.43
N ALA A 52 15.71 -13.09 -15.60
CA ALA A 52 16.88 -13.40 -14.79
C ALA A 52 16.67 -13.00 -13.33
N ALA A 53 16.07 -11.85 -13.03
CA ALA A 53 15.74 -11.49 -11.66
C ALA A 53 14.69 -12.42 -11.04
N TYR A 54 13.72 -12.88 -11.84
CA TYR A 54 12.68 -13.79 -11.40
C TYR A 54 13.24 -15.16 -10.96
N ALA A 55 14.04 -15.83 -11.79
CA ALA A 55 14.48 -17.20 -11.49
C ALA A 55 15.99 -17.46 -11.61
N GLY A 56 16.74 -16.50 -12.15
CA GLY A 56 18.17 -16.65 -12.39
C GLY A 56 19.00 -16.53 -11.10
N PRO A 57 20.14 -17.24 -11.00
CA PRO A 57 21.05 -17.08 -9.89
C PRO A 57 21.72 -15.70 -9.91
N LEU A 58 22.08 -15.17 -8.73
CA LEU A 58 22.63 -13.82 -8.60
C LEU A 58 23.80 -13.49 -9.55
N PRO A 59 24.79 -14.38 -9.81
CA PRO A 59 25.87 -14.07 -10.74
C PRO A 59 25.38 -13.82 -12.18
N MET A 60 24.32 -14.50 -12.61
CA MET A 60 23.70 -14.28 -13.92
C MET A 60 23.04 -12.91 -13.99
N VAL A 61 22.26 -12.54 -12.97
CA VAL A 61 21.62 -11.23 -12.88
C VAL A 61 22.64 -10.11 -12.88
N LYS A 62 23.71 -10.24 -12.08
CA LYS A 62 24.83 -9.27 -12.07
C LYS A 62 25.46 -9.13 -13.45
N THR A 63 25.71 -10.24 -14.12
CA THR A 63 26.33 -10.26 -15.45
C THR A 63 25.49 -9.45 -16.44
N LEU A 64 24.20 -9.74 -16.55
CA LEU A 64 23.30 -9.03 -17.46
C LEU A 64 23.12 -7.55 -17.05
N TYR A 65 23.02 -7.28 -15.75
CA TYR A 65 22.89 -5.93 -15.22
C TYR A 65 24.11 -5.05 -15.53
N PHE A 66 25.33 -5.59 -15.45
CA PHE A 66 26.55 -4.82 -15.75
C PHE A 66 26.85 -4.74 -17.25
N ALA A 67 26.51 -5.76 -18.04
CA ALA A 67 26.59 -5.69 -19.52
C ALA A 67 25.75 -4.53 -20.09
N CYS A 68 24.74 -4.14 -19.34
CA CYS A 68 23.88 -3.01 -19.57
C CYS A 68 24.51 -1.65 -19.17
N ASP A 69 25.37 -1.61 -18.15
CA ASP A 69 25.91 -0.39 -17.51
C ASP A 69 27.25 0.09 -18.13
N GLU A 70 28.01 -0.81 -18.78
CA GLU A 70 29.36 -0.51 -19.31
C GLU A 70 29.40 0.60 -20.40
N ASP A 71 28.27 0.97 -21.00
CA ASP A 71 28.19 1.95 -22.11
C ASP A 71 27.49 3.28 -21.71
N ALA A 72 27.73 3.75 -20.47
CA ALA A 72 27.14 4.93 -19.83
C ALA A 72 27.18 6.28 -20.61
N CYS A 73 27.67 6.31 -21.86
CA CYS A 73 27.62 7.47 -22.73
C CYS A 73 26.33 7.67 -23.53
N ASN A 74 25.38 6.71 -23.63
CA ASN A 74 24.18 6.92 -24.47
C ASN A 74 22.80 6.52 -23.92
N THR A 75 22.70 5.86 -22.77
CA THR A 75 21.44 5.24 -22.31
C THR A 75 20.89 5.80 -21.00
N LYS A 76 20.80 7.14 -20.89
CA LYS A 76 19.93 7.79 -19.87
C LYS A 76 18.47 7.32 -19.90
N ALA A 77 18.02 6.70 -21.00
CA ALA A 77 16.64 6.26 -21.20
C ALA A 77 16.27 4.92 -20.53
N LEU A 78 17.25 4.04 -20.27
CA LEU A 78 17.03 2.70 -19.69
C LEU A 78 17.40 2.66 -18.20
N TYR A 79 18.51 3.30 -17.81
CA TYR A 79 19.15 3.10 -16.49
C TYR A 79 18.72 4.07 -15.39
N GLY A 80 17.56 4.70 -15.55
CA GLY A 80 16.90 5.38 -14.44
C GLY A 80 16.50 4.40 -13.33
N GLY A 81 16.00 4.92 -12.22
CA GLY A 81 15.47 4.12 -11.10
C GLY A 81 14.41 3.08 -11.50
N HIS A 82 13.88 3.12 -12.73
CA HIS A 82 12.92 2.17 -13.27
C HIS A 82 13.43 0.72 -13.32
N VAL A 83 14.68 0.48 -13.77
CA VAL A 83 15.22 -0.89 -13.86
C VAL A 83 15.40 -1.50 -12.46
N ILE A 84 15.82 -0.72 -11.47
CA ILE A 84 15.96 -1.22 -10.10
C ILE A 84 14.61 -1.63 -9.50
N HIS A 85 13.57 -0.81 -9.69
CA HIS A 85 12.22 -1.18 -9.25
C HIS A 85 11.70 -2.43 -9.96
N LEU A 86 11.98 -2.53 -11.26
CA LEU A 86 11.61 -3.69 -12.08
C LEU A 86 12.25 -4.97 -11.58
N LEU A 87 13.58 -4.98 -11.44
CA LEU A 87 14.32 -6.15 -10.96
C LEU A 87 13.89 -6.54 -9.54
N ALA A 88 13.65 -5.57 -8.66
CA ALA A 88 13.18 -5.84 -7.30
C ALA A 88 11.78 -6.45 -7.31
N HIS A 89 10.88 -5.94 -8.17
CA HIS A 89 9.55 -6.52 -8.37
C HIS A 89 9.62 -7.96 -8.93
N SER A 90 10.42 -8.20 -9.98
CA SER A 90 10.58 -9.54 -10.56
C SER A 90 11.23 -10.52 -9.58
N ALA A 91 12.25 -10.10 -8.83
CA ALA A 91 12.88 -10.92 -7.80
C ALA A 91 11.89 -11.28 -6.68
N LEU A 92 11.02 -10.34 -6.30
CA LEU A 92 9.98 -10.60 -5.31
C LEU A 92 8.92 -11.58 -5.82
N LEU A 93 8.51 -11.46 -7.09
CA LEU A 93 7.55 -12.39 -7.73
C LEU A 93 8.11 -13.81 -7.85
N GLY A 94 9.40 -13.95 -8.14
CA GLY A 94 10.05 -15.25 -8.24
C GLY A 94 10.62 -15.79 -6.93
N GLU A 95 10.36 -15.11 -5.81
CA GLU A 95 10.92 -15.42 -4.49
C GLU A 95 12.45 -15.53 -4.48
N ASN A 96 13.11 -14.77 -5.36
CA ASN A 96 14.55 -14.73 -5.51
C ASN A 96 15.18 -13.76 -4.48
N LEU A 97 15.20 -14.21 -3.23
CA LEU A 97 15.60 -13.38 -2.08
C LEU A 97 17.07 -12.94 -2.16
N GLU A 98 17.94 -13.75 -2.79
CA GLU A 98 19.36 -13.41 -2.98
C GLU A 98 19.52 -12.18 -3.90
N VAL A 99 18.77 -12.15 -5.00
CA VAL A 99 18.75 -11.00 -5.92
C VAL A 99 18.11 -9.78 -5.25
N LEU A 100 17.01 -9.97 -4.51
CA LEU A 100 16.35 -8.89 -3.78
C LEU A 100 17.28 -8.25 -2.75
N GLU A 101 18.02 -9.06 -1.99
CA GLU A 101 19.01 -8.57 -1.02
C GLU A 101 20.12 -7.75 -1.70
N TRP A 102 20.65 -8.24 -2.82
CA TRP A 102 21.65 -7.50 -3.60
C TRP A 102 21.13 -6.17 -4.19
N LEU A 103 19.84 -6.11 -4.54
CA LEU A 103 19.19 -4.91 -5.06
C LEU A 103 18.86 -3.88 -3.98
N THR A 104 18.72 -4.31 -2.72
CA THR A 104 18.25 -3.46 -1.62
C THR A 104 18.96 -2.10 -1.53
N PRO A 105 20.31 -2.00 -1.46
CA PRO A 105 20.96 -0.68 -1.37
C PRO A 105 20.74 0.19 -2.62
N LYS A 106 20.58 -0.41 -3.80
CA LYS A 106 20.28 0.31 -5.05
C LYS A 106 18.84 0.83 -5.02
N PHE A 107 17.91 0.00 -4.56
CA PHE A 107 16.50 0.34 -4.41
C PHE A 107 16.32 1.52 -3.46
N THR A 108 16.98 1.48 -2.29
CA THR A 108 17.00 2.58 -1.32
C THR A 108 17.54 3.88 -1.92
N LYS A 109 18.66 3.81 -2.65
CA LYS A 109 19.25 4.99 -3.31
C LYS A 109 18.28 5.61 -4.33
N VAL A 110 17.58 4.78 -5.10
CA VAL A 110 16.59 5.24 -6.09
C VAL A 110 15.36 5.85 -5.40
N CYS A 111 14.84 5.19 -4.37
CA CYS A 111 13.65 5.64 -3.65
C CYS A 111 13.85 6.95 -2.89
N THR A 112 15.09 7.30 -2.55
CA THR A 112 15.42 8.55 -1.84
C THR A 112 15.87 9.67 -2.78
N ASN A 113 15.87 9.45 -4.10
CA ASN A 113 16.28 10.46 -5.07
C ASN A 113 15.06 11.25 -5.62
N PRO A 114 14.90 12.54 -5.25
CA PRO A 114 13.76 13.35 -5.69
C PRO A 114 13.73 13.62 -7.21
N GLU A 115 14.88 13.56 -7.90
CA GLU A 115 14.97 13.78 -9.35
C GLU A 115 14.47 12.57 -10.16
N VAL A 116 14.46 11.39 -9.53
CA VAL A 116 14.14 10.09 -10.16
C VAL A 116 12.76 9.58 -9.70
N MET A 117 11.96 10.46 -9.10
CA MET A 117 10.67 10.14 -8.46
C MET A 117 9.43 10.52 -9.31
N PRO A 118 9.25 10.04 -10.57
CA PRO A 118 7.90 9.80 -11.05
C PRO A 118 7.32 8.57 -10.33
N LYS A 119 6.01 8.59 -10.08
CA LYS A 119 5.24 7.42 -9.63
C LYS A 119 5.46 6.27 -10.61
N ASN A 120 6.37 5.35 -10.28
CA ASN A 120 6.71 4.24 -11.14
C ASN A 120 5.74 3.08 -10.87
N TYR A 121 5.14 2.55 -11.94
CA TYR A 121 4.27 1.37 -11.89
C TYR A 121 4.93 0.22 -11.12
N PHE A 122 6.18 -0.13 -11.44
CA PHE A 122 6.90 -1.24 -10.80
C PHE A 122 7.19 -1.01 -9.32
N GLN A 123 7.36 0.25 -8.89
CA GLN A 123 7.50 0.55 -7.47
C GLN A 123 6.20 0.24 -6.73
N MET A 124 5.05 0.64 -7.29
CA MET A 124 3.75 0.36 -6.69
C MET A 124 3.47 -1.15 -6.68
N GLU A 125 3.72 -1.85 -7.78
CA GLU A 125 3.57 -3.32 -7.85
C GLU A 125 4.48 -4.02 -6.84
N PHE A 126 5.73 -3.59 -6.67
CA PHE A 126 6.61 -4.10 -5.62
C PHE A 126 6.01 -3.97 -4.21
N PHE A 127 5.42 -2.82 -3.88
CA PHE A 127 4.77 -2.63 -2.58
C PHE A 127 3.49 -3.47 -2.43
N CYS A 128 2.66 -3.56 -3.48
CA CYS A 128 1.47 -4.39 -3.47
C CYS A 128 1.83 -5.87 -3.29
N GLN A 129 2.74 -6.39 -4.11
CA GLN A 129 3.15 -7.78 -4.09
C GLN A 129 3.80 -8.19 -2.75
N GLY A 130 4.63 -7.32 -2.18
CA GLY A 130 5.26 -7.61 -0.89
C GLY A 130 4.25 -7.62 0.26
N ALA A 131 3.34 -6.66 0.29
CA ALA A 131 2.29 -6.60 1.31
C ALA A 131 1.30 -7.77 1.23
N ASP A 132 1.03 -8.27 0.02
CA ASP A 132 0.11 -9.39 -0.23
C ASP A 132 0.82 -10.75 -0.42
N SER A 133 2.11 -10.85 -0.10
CA SER A 133 2.86 -12.11 -0.23
C SER A 133 2.29 -13.21 0.67
N ASP A 134 2.17 -14.44 0.14
CA ASP A 134 1.80 -15.62 0.94
C ASP A 134 2.99 -16.18 1.74
N SER A 135 4.22 -15.99 1.25
CA SER A 135 5.44 -16.43 1.94
C SER A 135 5.82 -15.46 3.07
N GLN A 136 6.09 -16.02 4.25
CA GLN A 136 6.58 -15.23 5.39
C GLN A 136 8.00 -14.73 5.12
N GLU A 137 8.85 -15.55 4.53
CA GLU A 137 10.23 -15.22 4.18
C GLU A 137 10.27 -14.07 3.17
N THR A 138 9.43 -14.13 2.14
CA THR A 138 9.29 -13.09 1.12
C THR A 138 8.76 -11.78 1.73
N PHE A 139 7.78 -11.86 2.64
CA PHE A 139 7.29 -10.68 3.37
C PHE A 139 8.40 -10.05 4.23
N GLU A 140 9.19 -10.84 4.95
CA GLU A 140 10.29 -10.32 5.79
C GLU A 140 11.42 -9.72 4.96
N ALA A 141 11.78 -10.34 3.83
CA ALA A 141 12.75 -9.79 2.90
C ALA A 141 12.28 -8.45 2.32
N TRP A 142 11.02 -8.38 1.87
CA TRP A 142 10.40 -7.13 1.42
C TRP A 142 10.36 -6.08 2.53
N LYS A 143 9.92 -6.44 3.74
CA LYS A 143 9.89 -5.57 4.92
C LYS A 143 11.27 -4.98 5.20
N LYS A 144 12.34 -5.78 5.11
CA LYS A 144 13.73 -5.30 5.25
C LYS A 144 14.05 -4.22 4.22
N VAL A 145 13.67 -4.39 2.95
CA VAL A 145 13.87 -3.36 1.91
C VAL A 145 13.09 -2.08 2.23
N VAL A 146 11.83 -2.20 2.66
CA VAL A 146 10.99 -1.06 3.03
C VAL A 146 11.60 -0.29 4.20
N LEU A 147 12.00 -0.98 5.26
CA LEU A 147 12.59 -0.36 6.45
C LEU A 147 13.93 0.31 6.17
N GLN A 148 14.82 -0.35 5.43
CA GLN A 148 16.11 0.25 5.06
C GLN A 148 15.92 1.50 4.20
N SER A 149 14.97 1.45 3.27
CA SER A 149 14.65 2.60 2.42
C SER A 149 14.02 3.75 3.23
N TRP A 150 13.20 3.41 4.22
CA TRP A 150 12.62 4.38 5.16
C TRP A 150 13.67 5.09 6.03
N TYR A 151 14.54 4.34 6.70
CA TYR A 151 15.55 4.95 7.56
C TYR A 151 16.56 5.79 6.79
N ALA A 152 16.89 5.41 5.55
CA ALA A 152 17.73 6.23 4.68
C ALA A 152 17.04 7.54 4.21
N ASP A 153 15.71 7.59 4.18
CA ASP A 153 14.93 8.79 3.81
C ASP A 153 14.85 9.79 4.98
N GLN A 154 14.79 9.31 6.22
CA GLN A 154 14.66 10.15 7.42
C GLN A 154 15.77 11.20 7.55
N ASP A 155 16.99 10.85 7.16
CA ASP A 155 18.16 11.74 7.26
C ASP A 155 18.19 12.82 6.18
N ARG A 156 17.38 12.72 5.12
CA ARG A 156 17.58 13.51 3.89
C ARG A 156 16.57 14.62 3.64
N PHE A 157 15.31 14.51 4.08
CA PHE A 157 14.30 15.52 3.71
C PHE A 157 13.22 15.77 4.77
N SER A 158 13.05 17.05 5.15
CA SER A 158 12.01 17.53 6.06
C SER A 158 10.87 18.31 5.37
N LEU A 159 10.79 18.33 4.03
CA LEU A 159 10.00 19.33 3.30
C LEU A 159 9.04 18.81 2.21
N TYR A 160 9.07 17.53 1.81
CA TYR A 160 8.20 17.04 0.73
C TYR A 160 7.40 15.81 1.14
N GLU A 161 6.07 15.84 0.92
CA GLU A 161 5.13 14.74 1.20
C GLU A 161 5.36 13.44 0.37
N ASN A 162 6.46 13.34 -0.40
CA ASN A 162 6.79 12.24 -1.30
C ASN A 162 7.58 11.12 -0.59
N HIS A 163 7.19 10.79 0.64
CA HIS A 163 7.85 9.75 1.43
C HIS A 163 7.42 8.34 0.98
N LEU A 164 8.29 7.35 1.20
CA LEU A 164 7.99 5.93 0.98
C LEU A 164 6.81 5.42 1.82
N LEU A 165 6.64 5.98 3.02
CA LEU A 165 5.59 5.61 3.96
C LEU A 165 4.16 5.89 3.43
N PRO A 166 3.85 7.07 2.87
CA PRO A 166 2.65 7.30 2.06
C PRO A 166 2.37 6.26 0.97
N THR A 167 3.41 5.64 0.38
CA THR A 167 3.24 4.59 -0.64
C THR A 167 2.78 3.27 -0.03
N VAL A 168 3.41 2.81 1.05
CA VAL A 168 2.98 1.59 1.79
C VAL A 168 1.59 1.77 2.40
N MET A 169 1.24 2.99 2.82
CA MET A 169 -0.07 3.35 3.36
C MET A 169 -1.07 3.80 2.27
N SER A 170 -0.73 3.62 1.00
CA SER A 170 -1.57 4.09 -0.10
C SER A 170 -2.80 3.21 -0.30
N ARG A 171 -3.81 3.76 -0.96
CA ARG A 171 -5.02 3.02 -1.33
C ARG A 171 -4.71 1.78 -2.19
N ALA A 172 -3.68 1.81 -3.04
CA ALA A 172 -3.33 0.68 -3.89
C ALA A 172 -2.90 -0.52 -3.04
N VAL A 173 -1.93 -0.31 -2.14
CA VAL A 173 -1.41 -1.36 -1.24
C VAL A 173 -2.50 -1.87 -0.29
N ILE A 174 -3.23 -0.97 0.38
CA ILE A 174 -4.30 -1.38 1.30
C ILE A 174 -5.40 -2.17 0.56
N ASN A 175 -5.69 -1.83 -0.69
CA ASN A 175 -6.70 -2.53 -1.47
C ASN A 175 -6.24 -3.91 -1.95
N THR A 176 -4.94 -4.16 -2.11
CA THR A 176 -4.47 -5.48 -2.58
C THR A 176 -4.61 -6.54 -1.48
N VAL A 177 -4.30 -6.19 -0.23
CA VAL A 177 -4.32 -7.15 0.89
C VAL A 177 -5.76 -7.43 1.33
N LYS A 178 -6.24 -8.66 1.10
CA LYS A 178 -7.59 -9.11 1.49
C LYS A 178 -7.62 -10.02 2.69
N ASP A 179 -6.57 -10.81 2.86
CA ASP A 179 -6.46 -11.80 3.91
C ASP A 179 -6.26 -11.12 5.29
N PRO A 180 -7.04 -11.47 6.32
CA PRO A 180 -6.91 -10.90 7.66
C PRO A 180 -5.53 -11.07 8.29
N MET A 181 -4.87 -12.22 8.13
CA MET A 181 -3.53 -12.47 8.67
C MET A 181 -2.49 -11.60 7.97
N LYS A 182 -2.62 -11.40 6.66
CA LYS A 182 -1.75 -10.47 5.91
C LYS A 182 -1.97 -9.02 6.36
N LEU A 183 -3.22 -8.64 6.65
CA LEU A 183 -3.54 -7.31 7.21
C LEU A 183 -2.95 -7.10 8.61
N GLU A 184 -2.92 -8.14 9.47
CA GLU A 184 -2.24 -8.11 10.77
C GLU A 184 -0.73 -7.91 10.61
N ARG A 185 -0.08 -8.64 9.68
CA ARG A 185 1.36 -8.43 9.39
C ARG A 185 1.64 -7.02 8.87
N LEU A 186 0.80 -6.50 7.98
CA LEU A 186 0.91 -5.11 7.51
C LEU A 186 0.69 -4.11 8.65
N ALA A 187 -0.22 -4.38 9.59
CA ALA A 187 -0.42 -3.57 10.78
C ALA A 187 0.82 -3.58 11.69
N ALA A 188 1.46 -4.72 11.89
CA ALA A 188 2.71 -4.82 12.66
C ALA A 188 3.84 -3.99 12.04
N LEU A 189 3.95 -3.98 10.69
CA LEU A 189 4.88 -3.10 9.99
C LEU A 189 4.57 -1.62 10.25
N TRP A 190 3.29 -1.23 10.23
CA TRP A 190 2.89 0.15 10.51
C TRP A 190 3.15 0.54 11.96
N ASP A 191 2.94 -0.36 12.92
CA ASP A 191 3.19 -0.14 14.35
C ASP A 191 4.68 0.08 14.63
N GLU A 192 5.56 -0.53 13.83
CA GLU A 192 7.01 -0.32 13.89
C GLU A 192 7.43 1.03 13.27
N ILE A 193 6.87 1.39 12.11
CA ILE A 193 7.33 2.57 11.35
C ILE A 193 6.72 3.88 11.89
N ILE A 194 5.41 3.90 12.15
CA ILE A 194 4.65 5.13 12.43
C ILE A 194 5.19 5.91 13.63
N PRO A 195 5.61 5.30 14.76
CA PRO A 195 6.17 6.05 15.89
C PRO A 195 7.41 6.87 15.54
N SER A 196 8.24 6.37 14.63
CA SER A 196 9.41 7.09 14.12
C SER A 196 9.04 8.10 13.02
N ALA A 197 7.87 7.94 12.42
CA ALA A 197 7.40 8.78 11.34
C ALA A 197 6.72 10.04 11.87
N LYS A 198 7.19 11.21 11.43
CA LYS A 198 6.55 12.51 11.69
C LYS A 198 5.30 12.69 10.83
N LEU A 199 4.37 11.74 10.86
CA LEU A 199 3.14 11.77 10.09
C LEU A 199 2.19 12.85 10.60
N THR A 200 1.56 13.56 9.66
CA THR A 200 0.53 14.54 10.02
C THR A 200 -0.78 13.84 10.41
N LYS A 201 -1.58 14.49 11.26
CA LYS A 201 -2.96 14.06 11.54
C LYS A 201 -3.80 13.89 10.28
N TYR A 202 -3.53 14.72 9.25
CA TYR A 202 -4.19 14.61 7.96
C TYR A 202 -3.86 13.29 7.26
N THR A 203 -2.57 12.91 7.19
CA THR A 203 -2.15 11.65 6.57
C THR A 203 -2.82 10.47 7.29
N LEU A 204 -2.67 10.40 8.62
CA LEU A 204 -3.25 9.35 9.45
C LEU A 204 -4.79 9.24 9.28
N GLY A 205 -5.50 10.37 9.37
CA GLY A 205 -6.95 10.40 9.18
C GLY A 205 -7.37 10.03 7.76
N SER A 206 -6.61 10.44 6.74
CA SER A 206 -6.89 10.08 5.34
C SER A 206 -6.69 8.59 5.09
N THR A 207 -5.66 7.99 5.67
CA THR A 207 -5.42 6.54 5.61
C THR A 207 -6.51 5.78 6.36
N LEU A 208 -6.97 6.27 7.51
CA LEU A 208 -8.08 5.67 8.25
C LEU A 208 -9.37 5.64 7.41
N ASN A 209 -9.64 6.72 6.67
CA ASN A 209 -10.73 6.74 5.69
C ASN A 209 -10.53 5.72 4.56
N ILE A 210 -9.29 5.51 4.08
CA ILE A 210 -9.01 4.48 3.07
C ILE A 210 -9.34 3.10 3.63
N VAL A 211 -8.81 2.74 4.81
CA VAL A 211 -9.06 1.46 5.50
C VAL A 211 -10.56 1.21 5.68
N ALA A 212 -11.30 2.20 6.19
CA ALA A 212 -12.74 2.09 6.39
C ALA A 212 -13.52 1.93 5.07
N ALA A 213 -13.05 2.54 3.98
CA ALA A 213 -13.68 2.41 2.66
C ALA A 213 -13.32 1.09 1.95
N SER A 214 -12.23 0.42 2.31
CA SER A 214 -11.72 -0.77 1.62
C SER A 214 -11.90 -2.03 2.45
N THR A 215 -10.95 -2.33 3.33
CA THR A 215 -10.78 -3.61 4.02
C THR A 215 -11.57 -3.69 5.32
N CYS A 216 -11.89 -2.54 5.92
CA CYS A 216 -12.42 -2.47 7.27
C CYS A 216 -11.55 -3.18 8.32
N SER A 217 -10.24 -3.29 8.09
CA SER A 217 -9.31 -3.94 9.02
C SER A 217 -9.25 -3.16 10.34
N THR A 218 -9.64 -3.83 11.43
CA THR A 218 -9.52 -3.32 12.80
C THR A 218 -8.07 -3.18 13.22
N ALA A 219 -7.19 -4.10 12.80
CA ALA A 219 -5.75 -4.05 13.07
C ALA A 219 -5.10 -2.77 12.52
N LEU A 220 -5.26 -2.52 11.22
CA LEU A 220 -4.74 -1.29 10.58
C LEU A 220 -5.35 -0.03 11.21
N ALA A 221 -6.66 -0.04 11.45
CA ALA A 221 -7.34 1.10 12.08
C ALA A 221 -6.83 1.36 13.50
N GLN A 222 -6.56 0.32 14.29
CA GLN A 222 -6.08 0.45 15.66
C GLN A 222 -4.70 1.09 15.72
N VAL A 223 -3.78 0.71 14.82
CA VAL A 223 -2.45 1.34 14.73
C VAL A 223 -2.58 2.83 14.41
N LEU A 224 -3.42 3.19 13.42
CA LEU A 224 -3.64 4.58 13.04
C LEU A 224 -4.24 5.41 14.20
N LEU A 225 -5.22 4.86 14.91
CA LEU A 225 -5.88 5.53 16.03
C LEU A 225 -4.92 5.72 17.22
N LYS A 226 -4.09 4.70 17.54
CA LYS A 226 -3.01 4.82 18.53
C LYS A 226 -2.01 5.90 18.16
N ALA A 227 -1.70 6.05 16.87
CA ALA A 227 -0.83 7.11 16.35
C ALA A 227 -1.49 8.50 16.33
N GLY A 228 -2.74 8.65 16.76
CA GLY A 228 -3.44 9.93 16.84
C GLY A 228 -4.17 10.34 15.57
N ALA A 229 -4.57 9.38 14.72
CA ALA A 229 -5.55 9.63 13.66
C ALA A 229 -6.82 10.25 14.25
N ASP A 230 -7.33 11.31 13.63
CA ASP A 230 -8.63 11.86 13.97
C ASP A 230 -9.72 10.84 13.58
N VAL A 231 -10.42 10.30 14.59
CA VAL A 231 -11.44 9.27 14.42
C VAL A 231 -12.63 9.75 13.57
N ASP A 232 -12.87 11.06 13.55
CA ASP A 232 -13.91 11.71 12.75
C ASP A 232 -13.34 12.47 11.56
N PHE A 233 -12.12 12.13 11.11
CA PHE A 233 -11.45 12.80 10.02
C PHE A 233 -12.31 12.92 8.76
N ARG A 234 -12.46 14.14 8.26
CA ARG A 234 -13.23 14.44 7.03
C ARG A 234 -12.29 14.91 5.95
N TYR A 235 -12.14 14.10 4.91
CA TYR A 235 -11.33 14.47 3.77
C TYR A 235 -11.95 15.65 3.01
N ASN A 236 -11.17 16.72 2.84
CA ASN A 236 -11.55 17.94 2.10
C ASN A 236 -10.51 18.21 1.00
N LYS A 237 -10.39 17.39 -0.05
CA LYS A 237 -9.77 17.87 -1.31
C LYS A 237 -10.83 18.01 -2.39
N GLY A 238 -11.02 19.25 -2.86
CA GLY A 238 -11.76 19.58 -4.07
C GLY A 238 -12.80 20.67 -3.89
N SER A 239 -12.52 21.85 -4.44
CA SER A 239 -13.41 22.99 -4.70
C SER A 239 -14.47 22.69 -5.78
N GLY A 240 -15.06 21.50 -5.75
CA GLY A 240 -16.09 21.03 -6.66
C GLY A 240 -17.28 20.49 -5.86
N THR A 241 -18.46 20.56 -6.46
CA THR A 241 -19.78 20.30 -5.86
C THR A 241 -20.02 18.90 -5.27
N ASP A 242 -19.01 18.03 -5.20
CA ASP A 242 -19.11 16.60 -4.86
C ASP A 242 -18.18 16.11 -3.73
N SER A 243 -17.66 16.99 -2.86
CA SER A 243 -16.92 16.54 -1.67
C SER A 243 -17.85 15.90 -0.62
N THR A 244 -18.01 14.58 -0.67
CA THR A 244 -18.69 13.84 0.41
C THR A 244 -17.77 13.82 1.64
N LYS A 245 -18.01 14.74 2.59
CA LYS A 245 -17.33 14.82 3.89
C LYS A 245 -17.72 13.64 4.80
N LYS A 246 -17.35 12.43 4.39
CA LYS A 246 -17.61 11.18 5.15
C LYS A 246 -16.49 10.96 6.17
N THR A 247 -16.87 10.54 7.36
CA THR A 247 -15.95 10.07 8.40
C THR A 247 -15.63 8.59 8.18
N PRO A 248 -14.62 8.03 8.86
CA PRO A 248 -14.37 6.59 8.83
C PRO A 248 -15.62 5.78 9.19
N LEU A 249 -16.38 6.24 10.19
CA LEU A 249 -17.63 5.58 10.62
C LEU A 249 -18.68 5.54 9.50
N HIS A 250 -18.83 6.62 8.72
CA HIS A 250 -19.71 6.63 7.53
C HIS A 250 -19.27 5.69 6.42
N LEU A 251 -17.96 5.48 6.28
CA LEU A 251 -17.42 4.63 5.22
C LEU A 251 -17.64 3.16 5.58
N ALA A 252 -17.40 2.79 6.84
CA ALA A 252 -17.66 1.47 7.38
C ALA A 252 -19.15 1.12 7.36
N SER A 253 -20.03 2.05 7.77
CA SER A 253 -21.48 1.81 7.84
C SER A 253 -22.17 1.49 6.51
N ARG A 254 -21.52 1.78 5.38
CA ARG A 254 -22.02 1.45 4.04
C ARG A 254 -21.82 -0.02 3.66
N LYS A 255 -21.01 -0.77 4.41
CA LYS A 255 -20.65 -2.17 4.13
C LYS A 255 -21.39 -3.11 5.05
N VAL A 256 -21.81 -4.24 4.50
CA VAL A 256 -22.54 -5.29 5.23
C VAL A 256 -21.61 -6.49 5.38
N SER A 257 -20.69 -6.41 6.35
CA SER A 257 -19.70 -7.46 6.64
C SER A 257 -19.36 -7.47 8.13
N ARG A 258 -18.76 -8.57 8.61
CA ARG A 258 -18.33 -8.69 10.02
C ARG A 258 -17.23 -7.69 10.33
N GLU A 259 -16.27 -7.54 9.42
CA GLU A 259 -15.13 -6.62 9.54
C GLU A 259 -15.61 -5.17 9.64
N ALA A 260 -16.63 -4.80 8.86
CA ALA A 260 -17.22 -3.47 8.94
C ALA A 260 -17.93 -3.25 10.28
N ALA A 261 -18.63 -4.26 10.80
CA ALA A 261 -19.28 -4.19 12.11
C ALA A 261 -18.26 -4.03 13.25
N GLU A 262 -17.19 -4.83 13.25
CA GLU A 262 -16.10 -4.71 14.23
C GLU A 262 -15.35 -3.37 14.11
N LEU A 263 -15.13 -2.87 12.88
CA LEU A 263 -14.54 -1.54 12.70
C LEU A 263 -15.46 -0.44 13.23
N MET A 264 -16.78 -0.51 13.00
CA MET A 264 -17.73 0.47 13.58
C MET A 264 -17.67 0.46 15.10
N LYS A 265 -17.66 -0.73 15.72
CA LYS A 265 -17.50 -0.89 17.17
C LYS A 265 -16.18 -0.28 17.66
N LEU A 266 -15.06 -0.56 16.99
CA LEU A 266 -13.75 0.02 17.30
C LEU A 266 -13.78 1.55 17.22
N LEU A 267 -14.30 2.12 16.14
CA LEU A 267 -14.38 3.57 15.96
C LEU A 267 -15.22 4.24 17.07
N LEU A 268 -16.35 3.66 17.46
CA LEU A 268 -17.18 4.17 18.55
C LEU A 268 -16.47 4.10 19.92
N LEU A 269 -15.71 3.03 20.18
CA LEU A 269 -14.87 2.93 21.38
C LEU A 269 -13.77 4.01 21.42
N TRP A 270 -13.26 4.40 20.26
CA TRP A 270 -12.32 5.51 20.09
C TRP A 270 -13.00 6.89 20.03
N GLY A 271 -14.31 6.95 20.22
CA GLY A 271 -15.06 8.18 20.37
C GLY A 271 -15.57 8.80 19.07
N ALA A 272 -15.68 8.04 17.98
CA ALA A 272 -16.36 8.49 16.77
C ALA A 272 -17.78 8.97 17.10
N ASP A 273 -18.19 10.11 16.55
CA ASP A 273 -19.54 10.64 16.72
C ASP A 273 -20.54 9.93 15.77
N PRO A 274 -21.50 9.13 16.30
CA PRO A 274 -22.49 8.41 15.49
C PRO A 274 -23.52 9.34 14.83
N ASN A 275 -23.60 10.61 15.25
CA ASN A 275 -24.57 11.59 14.77
C ASN A 275 -23.99 12.53 13.72
N VAL A 276 -22.72 12.32 13.31
CA VAL A 276 -22.13 13.12 12.24
C VAL A 276 -23.00 13.00 11.00
N LYS A 277 -23.32 14.15 10.39
CA LYS A 277 -24.12 14.21 9.17
C LYS A 277 -23.19 14.29 7.96
N ALA A 278 -23.14 13.26 7.13
CA ALA A 278 -22.46 13.34 5.83
C ALA A 278 -23.30 14.13 4.82
N ARG A 279 -22.66 15.07 4.10
CA ARG A 279 -23.26 15.63 2.87
C ARG A 279 -23.14 14.58 1.77
N THR A 280 -24.21 13.84 1.49
CA THR A 280 -24.31 13.06 0.26
C THR A 280 -24.87 13.97 -0.84
N PHE A 281 -24.01 14.46 -1.72
CA PHE A 281 -24.48 14.98 -3.01
C PHE A 281 -24.56 13.78 -3.98
N TRP A 282 -25.73 13.60 -4.59
CA TRP A 282 -26.04 12.83 -5.81
C TRP A 282 -25.29 11.49 -6.06
N SER A 283 -26.00 10.34 -5.97
CA SER A 283 -25.86 9.19 -6.92
C SER A 283 -26.32 7.79 -6.41
N CYS A 284 -27.44 7.65 -5.70
CA CYS A 284 -28.00 6.28 -5.48
C CYS A 284 -29.52 6.15 -5.70
N ALA A 285 -30.22 7.22 -6.07
CA ALA A 285 -31.61 7.13 -6.46
C ALA A 285 -31.76 7.82 -7.81
N ARG A 286 -32.38 7.10 -8.75
CA ARG A 286 -32.85 7.55 -10.06
C ARG A 286 -34.04 8.52 -9.91
N THR A 287 -33.97 9.41 -8.91
CA THR A 287 -35.01 10.39 -8.59
C THR A 287 -34.51 11.77 -9.00
N LYS A 288 -35.38 12.49 -9.70
CA LYS A 288 -35.12 13.83 -10.23
C LYS A 288 -34.54 14.75 -9.15
N PRO A 289 -33.67 15.71 -9.51
CA PRO A 289 -33.19 16.69 -8.55
C PRO A 289 -34.39 17.41 -7.94
N SER A 290 -34.51 17.34 -6.60
CA SER A 290 -35.37 18.28 -5.89
C SER A 290 -34.90 19.68 -6.25
N LYS A 291 -35.82 20.52 -6.74
CA LYS A 291 -35.59 21.94 -7.03
C LYS A 291 -35.22 22.71 -5.75
N ASP A 292 -35.46 22.12 -4.59
CA ASP A 292 -35.18 22.73 -3.31
C ASP A 292 -33.85 22.23 -2.74
N LYS A 293 -32.80 23.05 -2.85
CA LYS A 293 -31.46 22.73 -2.32
C LYS A 293 -31.46 22.61 -0.79
N ASN A 294 -32.47 23.17 -0.11
CA ASN A 294 -32.56 23.24 1.35
C ASN A 294 -33.27 22.05 2.00
N ASN A 295 -34.02 21.24 1.22
CA ASN A 295 -34.86 20.17 1.74
C ASN A 295 -34.37 18.75 1.37
N ARG A 296 -33.04 18.56 1.28
CA ARG A 296 -32.47 17.24 0.99
C ARG A 296 -32.41 16.39 2.27
N PRO A 297 -32.96 15.17 2.29
CA PRO A 297 -32.88 14.31 3.47
C PRO A 297 -31.41 14.01 3.75
N ARG A 298 -30.93 14.50 4.90
CA ARG A 298 -29.59 14.20 5.40
C ARG A 298 -29.60 12.73 5.80
N ARG A 299 -28.84 11.88 5.11
CA ARG A 299 -28.66 10.49 5.54
C ARG A 299 -27.79 10.48 6.78
N THR A 300 -28.35 9.97 7.86
CA THR A 300 -27.67 9.68 9.12
C THR A 300 -27.10 8.25 9.08
N ILE A 301 -26.14 7.94 9.96
CA ILE A 301 -25.40 6.67 9.91
C ILE A 301 -26.31 5.46 10.15
N ASP A 302 -27.33 5.59 10.99
CA ASP A 302 -28.39 4.61 11.25
C ASP A 302 -29.16 4.18 9.99
N MET A 303 -29.22 5.03 8.97
CA MET A 303 -29.88 4.72 7.69
C MET A 303 -28.98 3.95 6.70
N GLU A 304 -27.69 3.78 7.00
CA GLU A 304 -26.78 3.05 6.13
C GLU A 304 -26.95 1.53 6.29
N ARG A 305 -26.85 0.81 5.17
CA ARG A 305 -27.20 -0.62 5.11
C ARG A 305 -26.39 -1.51 6.06
N GLY A 306 -25.14 -1.16 6.32
CA GLY A 306 -24.26 -1.87 7.25
C GLY A 306 -24.75 -1.73 8.69
N THR A 307 -25.11 -0.51 9.07
CA THR A 307 -25.68 -0.22 10.38
C THR A 307 -27.01 -0.93 10.61
N GLN A 308 -27.91 -0.91 9.62
CA GLN A 308 -29.20 -1.62 9.70
C GLN A 308 -29.06 -3.14 9.85
N LYS A 309 -27.91 -3.71 9.51
CA LYS A 309 -27.63 -5.15 9.57
C LYS A 309 -26.57 -5.51 10.60
N ILE A 310 -26.20 -4.58 11.47
CA ILE A 310 -25.10 -4.76 12.41
C ILE A 310 -25.38 -5.85 13.44
N GLU A 311 -26.66 -6.00 13.83
CA GLU A 311 -27.12 -7.01 14.79
C GLU A 311 -26.80 -8.44 14.33
N ARG A 312 -26.82 -8.68 13.01
CA ARG A 312 -26.43 -9.99 12.45
C ARG A 312 -25.00 -10.40 12.80
N TYR A 313 -24.10 -9.43 13.00
CA TYR A 313 -22.68 -9.68 13.21
C TYR A 313 -22.27 -9.54 14.67
N LEU A 314 -22.82 -8.57 15.39
CA LEU A 314 -22.44 -8.27 16.78
C LEU A 314 -23.46 -8.74 17.83
N GLY A 315 -24.64 -9.21 17.42
CA GLY A 315 -25.72 -9.60 18.34
C GLY A 315 -26.34 -8.44 19.11
N MET A 316 -26.18 -7.20 18.63
CA MET A 316 -26.76 -5.99 19.23
C MET A 316 -27.22 -5.00 18.15
N SER A 317 -28.29 -4.26 18.43
CA SER A 317 -28.75 -3.17 17.55
C SER A 317 -27.74 -2.02 17.49
N TRP A 318 -27.90 -1.14 16.50
CA TRP A 318 -27.05 0.04 16.37
C TRP A 318 -27.14 0.97 17.59
N GLU A 319 -28.35 1.23 18.07
CA GLU A 319 -28.60 2.08 19.23
C GLU A 319 -27.92 1.49 20.46
N ARG A 320 -28.07 0.18 20.68
CA ARG A 320 -27.44 -0.50 21.81
C ARG A 320 -25.92 -0.49 21.71
N LEU A 321 -25.35 -0.62 20.52
CA LEU A 321 -23.91 -0.52 20.31
C LEU A 321 -23.38 0.87 20.66
N VAL A 322 -24.08 1.93 20.23
CA VAL A 322 -23.71 3.32 20.52
C VAL A 322 -23.72 3.59 22.02
N GLU A 323 -24.80 3.19 22.70
CA GLU A 323 -24.93 3.27 24.16
C GLU A 323 -23.80 2.50 24.86
N TRP A 324 -23.60 1.24 24.48
CA TRP A 324 -22.56 0.39 25.05
C TRP A 324 -21.16 1.02 24.89
N ALA A 325 -20.83 1.53 23.72
CA ALA A 325 -19.52 2.16 23.49
C ALA A 325 -19.34 3.44 24.31
N GLN A 326 -20.40 4.20 24.53
CA GLN A 326 -20.39 5.37 25.42
C GLN A 326 -20.19 4.93 26.89
N GLU A 327 -20.91 3.92 27.37
CA GLU A 327 -20.73 3.33 28.70
C GLU A 327 -19.28 2.89 28.92
N GLN A 328 -18.68 2.16 27.97
CA GLN A 328 -17.29 1.70 28.07
C GLN A 328 -16.28 2.86 28.19
N ARG A 329 -16.48 3.94 27.44
CA ARG A 329 -15.62 5.13 27.52
C ARG A 329 -15.75 5.84 28.87
N HIS A 330 -16.97 5.94 29.43
CA HIS A 330 -17.18 6.50 30.76
C HIS A 330 -16.49 5.66 31.84
N VAL A 331 -16.61 4.32 31.79
CA VAL A 331 -15.90 3.43 32.72
C VAL A 331 -14.39 3.63 32.63
N ALA A 332 -13.83 3.66 31.42
CA ALA A 332 -12.40 3.89 31.22
C ALA A 332 -11.92 5.25 31.75
N ALA A 333 -12.73 6.31 31.62
CA ALA A 333 -12.42 7.63 32.14
C ALA A 333 -12.45 7.67 33.68
N SER A 334 -13.45 7.04 34.31
CA SER A 334 -13.58 6.95 35.76
C SER A 334 -12.42 6.18 36.39
N THR A 335 -11.99 5.07 35.79
CA THR A 335 -10.84 4.29 36.27
C THR A 335 -9.53 5.10 36.20
N ARG A 336 -9.33 5.89 35.14
CA ARG A 336 -8.14 6.77 35.01
C ARG A 336 -8.10 7.91 36.02
N SER A 337 -9.25 8.38 36.49
CA SER A 337 -9.33 9.45 37.50
C SER A 337 -9.07 8.95 38.93
N GLY A 338 -9.06 7.63 39.17
CA GLY A 338 -8.95 7.03 40.51
C GLY A 338 -7.60 6.37 40.84
N ALA A 339 -6.67 6.23 39.90
CA ALA A 339 -5.41 5.49 40.09
C ALA A 339 -4.18 6.30 39.64
N TYR A 340 -3.30 6.61 40.60
CA TYR A 340 -1.88 6.90 40.34
C TYR A 340 -1.16 5.55 40.20
N GLU A 341 -1.01 5.03 38.96
CA GLU A 341 0.04 4.07 38.58
C GLU A 341 0.16 4.00 37.05
N PRO A 342 1.36 3.76 36.48
CA PRO A 342 1.64 3.99 35.08
C PRO A 342 1.10 2.86 34.17
N LEU A 343 0.52 3.31 33.07
CA LEU A 343 -0.05 2.58 31.92
C LEU A 343 0.40 1.11 31.77
N THR A 344 -0.51 0.19 32.07
CA THR A 344 -0.67 -1.03 31.27
C THR A 344 -2.00 -0.97 30.52
N THR A 345 -1.95 -1.42 29.27
CA THR A 345 -2.97 -1.38 28.22
C THR A 345 -4.34 -1.90 28.66
N PRO A 346 -5.45 -1.40 28.08
CA PRO A 346 -6.75 -2.03 28.26
C PRO A 346 -6.70 -3.42 27.61
N VAL A 347 -6.78 -4.46 28.44
CA VAL A 347 -6.98 -5.85 28.00
C VAL A 347 -8.40 -5.95 27.44
N ILE A 348 -8.52 -5.81 26.13
CA ILE A 348 -9.71 -6.22 25.40
C ILE A 348 -9.66 -7.75 25.39
N ARG A 349 -10.46 -8.39 26.25
CA ARG A 349 -10.70 -9.84 26.14
C ARG A 349 -11.44 -10.09 24.83
N MET A 350 -10.80 -10.82 23.92
CA MET A 350 -11.39 -11.35 22.68
C MET A 350 -12.49 -12.36 22.98
#